data_AF-C8WKW1-F1
#
_entry.id   AF-C8WKW1-F1
#
_cell.length_a   1.000
_cell.length_b   1.000
_cell.length_c   1.000
_cell.angle_alpha   90.00
_cell.angle_beta   90.00
_cell.angle_gamma   90.00
#
_symmetry.space_group_name_H-M   'P 1'
#
loop_
_entity.id
_entity.type
_entity.pdbx_description
1 polymer ?
#
loop_
_entity_poly.entity_id
_entity_poly.type
_entity_poly.pdbx_seq_one_letter_code
_entity_poly.pdbx_strand_id
1 'polypeptide(L)'
;MFKKLLVTLVAFLLAGACVLAAGAAAEPATGVRPIEADSPCPAVGCASGSCHGFDDVPEPDGVHEMTCPEASCASTECHAWDTLATRYYQASDASLNLWVLAPVALVVGLVLIVRKVG
;
A
#
# COMPACT_ATOMS: atom_id res chain seq x y z
N MET A 1 14.77 4.44 -36.83
CA MET A 1 14.35 4.19 -35.43
C MET A 1 12.87 4.47 -35.18
N PHE A 2 12.32 5.60 -35.64
CA PHE A 2 10.94 6.02 -35.38
C PHE A 2 9.87 4.97 -35.73
N LYS A 3 9.98 4.31 -36.90
CA LYS A 3 9.04 3.28 -37.34
C LYS A 3 9.04 2.04 -36.43
N LYS A 4 10.21 1.64 -35.92
CA LYS A 4 10.34 0.52 -34.97
C LYS A 4 9.74 0.88 -33.62
N LEU A 5 10.03 2.11 -33.13
CA LEU A 5 9.47 2.65 -31.89
C LEU A 5 7.94 2.69 -31.95
N LEU A 6 7.38 3.20 -33.05
CA LEU A 6 5.93 3.28 -33.27
C LEU A 6 5.31 1.88 -33.21
N VAL A 7 5.89 0.91 -33.92
CA VAL A 7 5.39 -0.47 -33.94
C VAL A 7 5.46 -1.10 -32.54
N THR A 8 6.55 -0.91 -31.80
CA THR A 8 6.64 -1.42 -30.41
C THR A 8 5.62 -0.76 -29.49
N LEU A 9 5.37 0.55 -29.64
CA LEU A 9 4.43 1.27 -28.78
C LEU A 9 2.99 0.85 -29.07
N VAL A 10 2.64 0.68 -30.35
CA VAL A 10 1.33 0.13 -30.76
C VAL A 10 1.15 -1.30 -30.26
N ALA A 11 2.15 -2.16 -30.40
CA ALA A 11 2.09 -3.53 -29.91
C ALA A 11 1.92 -3.59 -28.39
N PHE A 12 2.64 -2.73 -27.65
CA PHE A 12 2.53 -2.63 -26.19
C PHE A 12 1.16 -2.13 -25.77
N LEU A 13 0.62 -1.10 -26.43
CA LEU A 13 -0.73 -0.58 -26.18
C LEU A 13 -1.80 -1.64 -26.46
N LEU A 14 -1.70 -2.38 -27.57
CA LEU A 14 -2.63 -3.46 -27.92
C LEU A 14 -2.59 -4.58 -26.88
N ALA A 15 -1.40 -5.05 -26.52
CA ALA A 15 -1.24 -6.08 -25.50
C ALA A 15 -1.79 -5.62 -24.15
N GLY A 16 -1.44 -4.41 -23.72
CA GLY A 16 -1.94 -3.82 -22.48
C GLY A 16 -3.46 -3.66 -22.47
N ALA A 17 -4.05 -3.18 -23.57
CA ALA A 17 -5.50 -3.04 -23.71
C ALA A 17 -6.22 -4.40 -23.65
N CYS A 18 -5.69 -5.42 -24.33
CA CYS A 18 -6.25 -6.78 -24.27
C CYS A 18 -6.20 -7.35 -22.85
N VAL A 19 -5.08 -7.19 -22.14
CA VAL A 19 -4.92 -7.67 -20.76
C VAL A 19 -5.86 -6.93 -19.81
N LEU A 20 -5.95 -5.59 -19.92
CA LEU A 20 -6.88 -4.77 -19.12
C LEU A 20 -8.34 -5.16 -19.37
N ALA A 21 -8.75 -5.32 -20.63
CA ALA A 21 -10.10 -5.72 -20.98
C ALA A 21 -10.44 -7.13 -20.47
N ALA A 22 -9.52 -8.08 -20.63
CA ALA A 22 -9.71 -9.44 -20.12
C ALA A 22 -9.79 -9.47 -18.59
N GLY A 23 -8.93 -8.73 -17.90
CA GLY A 23 -8.94 -8.60 -16.44
C GLY A 23 -10.23 -7.99 -15.93
N ALA A 24 -10.69 -6.88 -16.54
CA ALA A 24 -11.94 -6.23 -16.16
C ALA A 24 -13.18 -7.12 -16.42
N ALA A 25 -13.15 -7.95 -17.45
CA ALA A 25 -14.22 -8.91 -17.74
C ALA A 25 -14.22 -10.11 -16.78
N ALA A 26 -13.04 -10.58 -16.37
CA ALA A 26 -12.88 -11.72 -15.49
C ALA A 26 -13.11 -11.38 -14.01
N GLU A 27 -12.62 -10.22 -13.56
CA GLU A 27 -12.74 -9.75 -12.19
C GLU A 27 -13.03 -8.22 -12.18
N PRO A 28 -14.29 -7.81 -12.34
CA PRO A 28 -14.65 -6.39 -12.41
C PRO A 28 -14.35 -5.63 -11.11
N ALA A 29 -14.15 -6.33 -9.98
CA ALA A 29 -13.73 -5.68 -8.74
C ALA A 29 -12.28 -5.19 -8.77
N THR A 30 -11.42 -5.73 -9.66
CA THR A 30 -10.02 -5.30 -9.82
C THR A 30 -9.82 -4.09 -10.74
N GLY A 31 -10.92 -3.56 -11.29
CA GLY A 31 -10.87 -2.35 -12.11
C GLY A 31 -10.32 -1.16 -11.32
N VAL A 32 -9.50 -0.33 -11.97
CA VAL A 32 -9.04 0.94 -11.38
C VAL A 32 -10.24 1.86 -11.22
N ARG A 33 -10.72 2.03 -9.99
CA ARG A 33 -11.82 2.93 -9.63
C ARG A 33 -11.35 3.96 -8.60
N PRO A 34 -11.95 5.16 -8.57
CA PRO A 34 -11.75 6.10 -7.47
C PRO A 34 -12.12 5.42 -6.14
N ILE A 35 -11.36 5.72 -5.09
CA ILE A 35 -11.73 5.34 -3.72
C ILE A 35 -12.66 6.43 -3.18
N GLU A 36 -13.92 6.07 -3.00
CA GLU A 36 -14.98 6.90 -2.41
C GLU A 36 -15.28 6.43 -0.98
N ALA A 37 -16.03 7.23 -0.22
CA ALA A 37 -16.30 6.95 1.20
C ALA A 37 -17.06 5.62 1.43
N ASP A 38 -17.80 5.16 0.43
CA ASP A 38 -18.57 3.91 0.42
C ASP A 38 -17.87 2.80 -0.38
N SER A 39 -16.63 3.00 -0.81
CA SER A 39 -15.86 1.95 -1.48
C SER A 39 -15.54 0.81 -0.52
N PRO A 40 -15.92 -0.44 -0.84
CA PRO A 40 -15.62 -1.57 0.03
C PRO A 40 -14.11 -1.84 0.05
N CYS A 41 -13.58 -2.14 1.24
CA CYS A 41 -12.19 -2.58 1.34
C CYS A 41 -11.99 -3.90 0.58
N PRO A 42 -10.97 -4.02 -0.30
CA PRO A 42 -10.71 -5.26 -1.04
C PRO A 42 -10.43 -6.50 -0.17
N ALA A 43 -9.96 -6.31 1.08
CA ALA A 43 -9.63 -7.41 1.98
C ALA A 43 -10.85 -8.03 2.68
N VAL A 44 -11.86 -7.22 3.00
CA VAL A 44 -13.00 -7.59 3.86
C VAL A 44 -14.37 -7.33 3.23
N GLY A 45 -14.42 -6.57 2.13
CA GLY A 45 -15.62 -6.39 1.30
C GLY A 45 -16.64 -5.39 1.83
N CYS A 46 -16.37 -4.70 2.94
CA CYS A 46 -17.29 -3.71 3.49
C CYS A 46 -16.66 -2.31 3.53
N ALA A 47 -17.52 -1.28 3.62
CA ALA A 47 -17.16 0.12 3.42
C ALA A 47 -17.28 1.00 4.69
N SER A 48 -17.49 0.41 5.86
CA SER A 48 -17.56 1.12 7.15
C SER A 48 -16.21 1.09 7.89
N GLY A 49 -15.99 2.03 8.80
CA GLY A 49 -14.81 1.99 9.69
C GLY A 49 -14.72 0.72 10.54
N SER A 50 -15.86 0.08 10.83
CA SER A 50 -15.93 -1.21 11.54
C SER A 50 -15.38 -2.39 10.73
N CYS A 51 -15.20 -2.24 9.42
CA CYS A 51 -14.75 -3.32 8.52
C CYS A 51 -13.38 -3.89 8.84
N HIS A 52 -12.54 -3.08 9.48
CA HIS A 52 -11.17 -3.45 9.83
C HIS A 52 -10.98 -3.79 11.30
N GLY A 53 -12.06 -3.95 12.08
CA GLY A 53 -11.94 -4.22 13.51
C GLY A 53 -11.20 -3.09 14.23
N PHE A 54 -11.39 -1.86 13.76
CA PHE A 54 -10.78 -0.66 14.31
C PHE A 54 -11.35 -0.30 15.69
N ASP A 55 -12.46 -0.91 16.06
CA ASP A 55 -13.08 -0.88 17.39
C ASP A 55 -12.38 -1.83 18.38
N ASP A 56 -11.56 -2.78 17.89
CA ASP A 56 -10.83 -3.77 18.70
C ASP A 56 -9.38 -3.36 19.00
N VAL A 57 -9.02 -2.08 18.78
CA VAL A 57 -7.71 -1.58 19.24
C VAL A 57 -7.66 -1.76 20.75
N PRO A 58 -6.71 -2.55 21.28
CA PRO A 58 -6.65 -2.81 22.71
C PRO A 58 -6.52 -1.48 23.48
N GLU A 59 -7.44 -1.24 24.41
CA GLU A 59 -7.34 -0.14 25.36
C GLU A 59 -6.62 -0.63 26.64
N PRO A 60 -5.96 0.28 27.40
CA PRO A 60 -5.43 -0.07 28.70
C PRO A 60 -6.55 -0.55 29.64
N ASP A 61 -6.55 -1.84 29.97
CA ASP A 61 -7.56 -2.47 30.84
C ASP A 61 -7.27 -2.29 32.34
N GLY A 62 -6.13 -1.66 32.67
CA GLY A 62 -5.65 -1.46 34.03
C GLY A 62 -5.11 -2.72 34.72
N VAL A 63 -5.04 -3.85 34.01
CA VAL A 63 -4.57 -5.15 34.50
C VAL A 63 -3.30 -5.59 33.78
N HIS A 64 -3.23 -5.35 32.47
CA HIS A 64 -2.09 -5.70 31.62
C HIS A 64 -1.30 -4.45 31.23
N GLU A 65 0.03 -4.54 31.34
CA GLU A 65 0.94 -3.53 30.83
C GLU A 65 1.64 -4.03 29.56
N MET A 66 1.94 -3.10 28.66
CA MET A 66 2.76 -3.39 27.48
C MET A 66 4.20 -2.97 27.76
N THR A 67 5.11 -3.92 27.56
CA THR A 67 6.55 -3.64 27.64
C THR A 67 7.04 -3.10 26.31
N CYS A 68 7.59 -1.89 26.29
CA CYS A 68 8.31 -1.38 25.13
C CYS A 68 9.73 -1.97 25.12
N PRO A 69 10.12 -2.80 24.14
CA PRO A 69 11.47 -3.36 24.09
C PRO A 69 12.55 -2.28 23.87
N GLU A 70 12.21 -1.19 23.17
CA GLU A 70 13.14 -0.10 22.86
C GLU A 70 13.37 0.80 24.08
N ALA A 71 12.31 1.18 24.79
CA ALA A 71 12.37 2.07 25.94
C ALA A 71 12.47 1.35 27.29
N SER A 72 12.31 0.02 27.32
CA SER A 72 12.31 -0.83 28.52
C SER A 72 11.35 -0.35 29.63
N CYS A 73 10.26 0.34 29.25
CA CYS A 73 9.17 0.70 30.16
C CYS A 73 8.01 -0.31 30.05
N ALA A 74 7.33 -0.52 31.17
CA ALA A 74 6.05 -1.20 31.27
C ALA A 74 5.18 -0.30 32.17
N SER A 75 4.24 0.41 31.53
CA SER A 75 3.22 1.23 32.20
C SER A 75 2.18 1.65 31.15
N THR A 76 0.99 2.07 31.58
CA THR A 76 -0.03 2.65 30.68
C THR A 76 0.40 4.00 30.08
N GLU A 77 1.33 4.69 30.74
CA GLU A 77 1.93 5.95 30.28
C GLU A 77 3.16 5.72 29.37
N CYS A 78 3.59 4.46 29.20
CA CYS A 78 4.72 4.10 28.34
C CYS A 78 4.34 4.29 26.86
N HIS A 79 5.31 4.73 26.05
CA HIS A 79 5.13 5.00 24.62
C HIS A 79 4.58 3.83 23.79
N ALA A 80 4.64 2.60 24.30
CA ALA A 80 4.06 1.43 23.64
C ALA A 80 2.53 1.58 23.48
N TRP A 81 1.81 2.03 24.51
CA TRP A 81 0.35 2.21 24.46
C TRP A 81 -0.03 3.35 23.53
N ASP A 82 0.66 4.49 23.63
CA ASP A 82 0.44 5.62 22.74
C ASP A 82 0.70 5.27 21.26
N THR A 83 1.77 4.51 20.99
CA THR A 83 2.09 4.02 19.64
C THR A 83 1.01 3.08 19.12
N LEU A 84 0.54 2.13 19.93
CA LEU A 84 -0.53 1.22 19.52
C LEU A 84 -1.79 2.02 19.19
N ALA A 85 -2.31 2.83 20.12
CA ALA A 85 -3.56 3.57 19.93
C ALA A 85 -3.52 4.56 18.76
N THR A 86 -2.42 5.29 18.58
CA THR A 86 -2.34 6.35 17.56
C THR A 86 -1.88 5.87 16.19
N ARG A 87 -1.08 4.79 16.11
CA ARG A 87 -0.52 4.28 14.84
C ARG A 87 -1.23 3.05 14.30
N TYR A 88 -2.15 2.42 15.04
CA TYR A 88 -2.93 1.29 14.52
C TYR A 88 -3.68 1.61 13.24
N TYR A 89 -4.16 2.85 13.12
CA TYR A 89 -4.90 3.35 11.96
C TYR A 89 -4.00 3.87 10.82
N GLN A 90 -2.67 3.77 10.95
CA GLN A 90 -1.73 4.33 9.98
C GLN A 90 -0.87 3.23 9.35
N ALA A 91 -0.64 3.36 8.05
CA ALA A 91 0.35 2.54 7.38
C ALA A 91 1.74 2.79 7.98
N SER A 92 2.54 1.73 8.11
CA SER A 92 3.91 1.87 8.59
C SER A 92 4.74 2.71 7.61
N ASP A 93 5.33 3.81 8.07
CA ASP A 93 6.22 4.64 7.25
C ASP A 93 7.40 3.83 6.71
N ALA A 94 7.88 2.84 7.50
CA ALA A 94 8.94 1.93 7.09
C ALA A 94 8.50 1.05 5.91
N SER A 95 7.26 0.52 5.93
CA SER A 95 6.77 -0.29 4.82
C SER A 95 6.54 0.55 3.57
N LEU A 96 6.02 1.77 3.71
CA LEU A 96 5.88 2.73 2.60
C LEU A 96 7.24 3.04 1.94
N ASN A 97 8.24 3.35 2.76
CA ASN A 97 9.58 3.67 2.28
C ASN A 97 10.26 2.47 1.59
N LEU A 98 10.15 1.26 2.18
CA LEU A 98 10.83 0.07 1.69
C LEU A 98 10.16 -0.55 0.46
N TRP A 99 8.83 -0.63 0.46
CA TRP A 99 8.10 -1.38 -0.57
C TRP A 99 7.58 -0.52 -1.71
N VAL A 100 7.45 0.80 -1.51
CA VAL A 100 6.97 1.71 -2.55
C VAL A 100 8.08 2.63 -3.03
N LEU A 101 8.69 3.41 -2.12
CA LEU A 101 9.65 4.43 -2.54
C LEU A 101 10.98 3.85 -3.03
N ALA A 102 11.54 2.84 -2.35
CA ALA A 102 12.82 2.25 -2.74
C ALA A 102 12.79 1.57 -4.13
N PRO A 103 11.78 0.76 -4.51
CA PRO A 103 11.68 0.22 -5.87
C PRO A 103 11.51 1.29 -6.94
N VAL A 104 10.71 2.34 -6.67
CA VAL A 104 10.55 3.47 -7.59
C VAL A 104 11.89 4.18 -7.81
N ALA A 105 12.61 4.49 -6.73
CA ALA A 105 13.92 5.12 -6.81
C ALA A 105 14.93 4.26 -7.58
N LEU A 106 14.93 2.95 -7.36
CA LEU A 106 15.78 2.00 -8.08
C LEU A 106 15.49 2.02 -9.58
N VAL A 107 14.22 1.92 -9.98
CA VAL A 107 13.81 1.93 -11.40
C VAL A 107 14.22 3.25 -12.06
N VAL A 108 13.94 4.39 -11.41
CA VAL A 108 14.35 5.71 -11.92
C VAL A 108 15.87 5.79 -12.08
N GLY A 109 16.63 5.34 -11.09
CA GLY A 109 18.10 5.31 -11.15
C GLY A 109 18.63 4.48 -12.31
N LEU A 110 18.10 3.27 -12.49
CA LEU A 110 18.48 2.38 -13.59
C LEU A 110 18.16 2.99 -14.96
N VAL A 111 17.00 3.62 -15.12
CA VAL A 111 16.63 4.33 -16.35
C VAL A 111 17.62 5.46 -16.66
N LEU A 112 18.01 6.25 -15.66
CA LEU A 112 18.97 7.33 -15.84
C LEU A 112 20.36 6.80 -16.25
N ILE A 113 20.81 5.71 -15.63
CA ILE A 113 22.09 5.06 -15.98
C ILE A 113 22.05 4.56 -17.43
N VAL A 114 21.00 3.81 -17.81
CA VAL A 114 20.86 3.30 -19.19
C VAL A 114 20.82 4.43 -20.20
N ARG A 115 20.14 5.54 -19.92
CA ARG A 115 20.09 6.71 -20.80
C ARG A 115 21.41 7.50 -20.87
N LYS A 116 22.26 7.38 -19.85
CA LYS A 116 23.56 8.07 -19.80
C LYS A 116 24.67 7.27 -20.49
N VAL A 117 24.60 5.94 -20.41
CA VAL A 117 25.63 5.01 -20.91
C VAL A 117 25.29 4.48 -22.32
N GLY A 118 24.01 4.45 -22.70
CA GLY A 118 23.53 4.03 -24.02
C GLY A 118 23.45 5.13 -25.08
#